data_AF-A0A3D3VT58-F1
#
_entry.id   AF-A0A3D3VT58-F1
#
_cell.length_a   1.000
_cell.length_b   1.000
_cell.length_c   1.000
_cell.angle_alpha   90.00
_cell.angle_beta   90.00
_cell.angle_gamma   90.00
#
_symmetry.space_group_name_H-M   'P 1'
#
loop_
_entity.id
_entity.type
_entity.pdbx_description
1 polymer ?
#
loop_
_entity_poly.entity_id
_entity_poly.type
_entity_poly.pdbx_seq_one_letter_code
_entity_poly.pdbx_strand_id
1 'polypeptide(L)'
;MSAAPVPLFPDWPASTDSGIRHRTSALRGRRVQVRGKFLYAGEEKYFIQGVTYGPFREGEEHLGHPEKAKRDFLLIGAAGFNTLRIYHPPGKWFLDLAAEFGLRVMVTVPWQRRVLFLDDRAVRKEIRGSVRRAARSGAGHPAILGYYVDNEIPPDLVRWYGPQRVEGFLDSLVRLVKDEDSEALAAYANFPPTEYLIPRETDFLSYNVYLHRGPDLRAYLSRLQNLAEDRPLVLGEFGMDTIRHSEEEQANLLSLHWGEVFRGGLAGTILFSWTDEWFTDGVDVEDWAFGLVRKDRQPKLAYRAISSQTLSPHDSLIDKFPLSRTPKVSVVVCSYNGGATLRGCLEALQKLSYPDYEVILVDDGSKDETQSIAADFPLVKNI
;
A
#
# COMPACT_ATOMS: atom_id res chain seq x y z
N MET A 1 29.47 -35.63 27.93
CA MET A 1 28.59 -35.71 26.74
C MET A 1 28.23 -34.29 26.36
N SER A 2 28.97 -33.72 25.40
CA SER A 2 28.80 -32.34 24.94
C SER A 2 27.69 -32.35 23.89
N ALA A 3 26.59 -31.65 24.19
CA ALA A 3 25.51 -31.45 23.24
C ALA A 3 26.03 -30.57 22.09
N ALA A 4 25.92 -31.07 20.86
CA ALA A 4 26.25 -30.30 19.67
C ALA A 4 25.38 -29.02 19.60
N PRO A 5 25.93 -27.88 19.16
CA PRO A 5 25.16 -26.66 19.02
C PRO A 5 24.06 -26.85 17.97
N VAL A 6 22.83 -26.50 18.35
CA VAL A 6 21.72 -26.34 17.41
C VAL A 6 22.13 -25.27 16.40
N PRO A 7 22.08 -25.51 15.08
CA PRO A 7 22.43 -24.50 14.11
C PRO A 7 21.52 -23.29 14.25
N LEU A 8 22.12 -22.09 14.36
CA LEU A 8 21.44 -20.80 14.53
C LEU A 8 20.58 -20.39 13.31
N PHE A 9 20.62 -21.17 12.23
CA PHE A 9 19.87 -20.96 11.01
C PHE A 9 19.55 -22.32 10.36
N PRO A 10 18.30 -22.66 10.04
CA PRO A 10 18.05 -23.65 9.01
C PRO A 10 18.41 -23.05 7.64
N ASP A 11 19.12 -23.81 6.81
CA ASP A 11 19.28 -23.52 5.39
C ASP A 11 17.89 -23.50 4.74
N TRP A 12 17.30 -22.31 4.60
CA TRP A 12 15.96 -22.14 4.04
C TRP A 12 15.81 -20.87 3.19
N PRO A 13 15.19 -20.96 2.00
CA PRO A 13 14.70 -22.18 1.36
C PRO A 13 15.64 -22.72 0.27
N ALA A 14 15.94 -24.01 0.36
CA ALA A 14 16.05 -24.89 -0.80
C ALA A 14 14.65 -25.29 -1.33
N SER A 15 13.67 -24.38 -1.27
CA SER A 15 12.36 -24.56 -1.90
C SER A 15 12.44 -24.04 -3.32
N THR A 16 12.16 -24.93 -4.27
CA THR A 16 12.18 -24.66 -5.70
C THR A 16 11.48 -23.35 -6.05
N ASP A 17 12.09 -22.62 -6.98
CA ASP A 17 11.63 -21.43 -7.69
C ASP A 17 10.10 -21.42 -7.99
N SER A 18 9.48 -22.61 -8.15
CA SER A 18 8.05 -22.82 -8.33
C SER A 18 7.15 -22.30 -7.18
N GLY A 19 7.52 -22.45 -5.91
CA GLY A 19 6.65 -22.07 -4.77
C GLY A 19 6.47 -20.55 -4.62
N ILE A 20 7.56 -19.79 -4.86
CA ILE A 20 7.57 -18.32 -4.86
C ILE A 20 6.85 -17.80 -6.13
N ARG A 21 7.07 -18.43 -7.28
CA ARG A 21 6.39 -18.11 -8.55
C ARG A 21 4.87 -18.35 -8.49
N HIS A 22 4.39 -19.32 -7.71
CA HIS A 22 2.96 -19.61 -7.60
C HIS A 22 2.18 -18.56 -6.79
N ARG A 23 2.75 -17.99 -5.71
CA ARG A 23 2.09 -16.92 -4.94
C ARG A 23 1.99 -15.59 -5.70
N THR A 24 2.95 -15.33 -6.58
CA THR A 24 3.06 -14.09 -7.38
C THR A 24 2.40 -14.21 -8.77
N SER A 25 2.00 -15.41 -9.17
CA SER A 25 1.43 -15.72 -10.50
C SER A 25 0.05 -15.08 -10.74
N ALA A 26 -0.81 -15.03 -9.72
CA ALA A 26 -2.18 -14.52 -9.85
C ALA A 26 -2.24 -13.01 -10.20
N LEU A 27 -1.16 -12.28 -9.90
CA LEU A 27 -1.03 -10.84 -10.11
C LEU A 27 -0.37 -10.49 -11.46
N ARG A 28 -0.01 -11.46 -12.29
CA ARG A 28 0.71 -11.19 -13.54
C ARG A 28 -0.18 -10.49 -14.57
N GLY A 29 0.18 -9.24 -14.89
CA GLY A 29 -0.29 -8.53 -16.09
C GLY A 29 -1.58 -7.70 -15.97
N ARG A 30 -2.35 -7.79 -14.87
CA ARG A 30 -3.58 -6.99 -14.70
C ARG A 30 -3.30 -5.68 -13.97
N ARG A 31 -3.90 -4.56 -14.39
CA ARG A 31 -3.77 -3.31 -13.62
C ARG A 31 -4.53 -3.39 -12.30
N VAL A 32 -3.98 -2.73 -11.28
CA VAL A 32 -4.63 -2.64 -9.97
C VAL A 32 -5.60 -1.46 -10.01
N GLN A 33 -6.84 -1.69 -9.61
CA GLN A 33 -7.93 -0.72 -9.66
C GLN A 33 -8.50 -0.47 -8.27
N VAL A 34 -8.98 0.75 -8.03
CA VAL A 34 -9.75 1.09 -6.83
C VAL A 34 -11.17 0.56 -6.97
N ARG A 35 -11.64 -0.18 -5.96
CA ARG A 35 -13.06 -0.58 -5.83
C ARG A 35 -13.50 -0.35 -4.38
N GLY A 36 -14.15 0.79 -4.14
CA GLY A 36 -14.45 1.27 -2.79
C GLY A 36 -13.17 1.42 -1.95
N LYS A 37 -13.22 0.98 -0.69
CA LYS A 37 -12.09 1.10 0.26
C LYS A 37 -10.88 0.19 -0.02
N PHE A 38 -10.90 -0.60 -1.10
CA PHE A 38 -9.84 -1.56 -1.39
C PHE A 38 -9.35 -1.50 -2.84
N LEU A 39 -8.21 -2.13 -3.07
CA LEU A 39 -7.60 -2.26 -4.38
C LEU A 39 -7.80 -3.69 -4.90
N TYR A 40 -7.88 -3.85 -6.21
CA TYR A 40 -8.15 -5.12 -6.87
C TYR A 40 -7.29 -5.33 -8.11
N ALA A 41 -6.76 -6.53 -8.29
CA ALA A 41 -6.09 -6.97 -9.52
C ALA A 41 -7.01 -7.96 -10.25
N GLY A 42 -7.85 -7.45 -11.17
CA GLY A 42 -8.99 -8.22 -11.67
C GLY A 42 -10.02 -8.43 -10.56
N GLU A 43 -10.35 -9.67 -10.23
CA GLU A 43 -11.33 -9.99 -9.18
C GLU A 43 -10.71 -10.29 -7.81
N GLU A 44 -9.38 -10.35 -7.74
CA GLU A 44 -8.67 -10.60 -6.49
C GLU A 44 -8.37 -9.29 -5.77
N LYS A 45 -8.66 -9.25 -4.47
CA LYS A 45 -8.32 -8.10 -3.63
C LYS A 45 -6.80 -8.02 -3.51
N TYR A 46 -6.26 -6.84 -3.79
CA TYR A 46 -4.85 -6.52 -3.72
C TYR A 46 -4.58 -5.68 -2.47
N PHE A 47 -3.96 -6.28 -1.45
CA PHE A 47 -3.44 -5.51 -0.33
C PHE A 47 -2.02 -5.05 -0.64
N ILE A 48 -1.74 -3.76 -0.46
CA ILE A 48 -0.36 -3.27 -0.56
C ILE A 48 0.41 -3.83 0.64
N GLN A 49 1.32 -4.76 0.35
CA GLN A 49 2.25 -5.35 1.31
C GLN A 49 3.64 -4.97 0.85
N GLY A 50 4.05 -3.76 1.21
CA GLY A 50 5.19 -3.13 0.60
C GLY A 50 6.40 -2.96 1.50
N VAL A 51 7.53 -2.71 0.84
CA VAL A 51 8.77 -2.22 1.45
C VAL A 51 9.31 -1.07 0.61
N THR A 52 10.00 -0.12 1.24
CA THR A 52 10.78 0.86 0.50
C THR A 52 12.06 0.23 -0.03
N TYR A 53 12.49 0.62 -1.24
CA TYR A 53 13.65 0.04 -1.92
C TYR A 53 14.54 1.13 -2.50
N GLY A 54 15.72 1.31 -1.89
CA GLY A 54 16.59 2.44 -2.19
C GLY A 54 16.00 3.79 -1.74
N PRO A 55 16.77 4.88 -1.90
CA PRO A 55 17.88 4.97 -2.86
C PRO A 55 19.19 4.33 -2.35
N PHE A 56 20.02 3.86 -3.28
CA PHE A 56 21.38 3.37 -3.05
C PHE A 56 22.41 4.24 -3.76
N ARG A 57 23.66 4.26 -3.29
CA ARG A 57 24.76 4.98 -3.94
C ARG A 57 25.01 4.51 -5.38
N GLU A 58 24.85 3.20 -5.61
CA GLU A 58 25.11 2.55 -6.89
C GLU A 58 23.97 2.76 -7.90
N GLY A 59 24.36 3.00 -9.16
CA GLY A 59 23.44 3.14 -10.29
C GLY A 59 22.87 4.55 -10.45
N GLU A 60 22.65 4.97 -11.69
CA GLU A 60 22.10 6.31 -12.01
C GLU A 60 20.68 6.52 -11.46
N GLU A 61 19.93 5.44 -11.29
CA GLU A 61 18.56 5.43 -10.76
C GLU A 61 18.53 5.21 -9.24
N HIS A 62 19.69 5.03 -8.60
CA HIS A 62 19.83 4.68 -7.19
C HIS A 62 19.09 3.39 -6.78
N LEU A 63 18.98 2.44 -7.71
CA LEU A 63 18.34 1.13 -7.51
C LEU A 63 19.36 -0.02 -7.57
N GLY A 64 20.66 0.30 -7.57
CA GLY A 64 21.74 -0.67 -7.74
C GLY A 64 21.82 -1.20 -9.17
N HIS A 65 22.31 -2.43 -9.31
CA HIS A 65 22.47 -3.12 -10.59
C HIS A 65 21.51 -4.33 -10.70
N PRO A 66 21.18 -4.80 -11.92
CA PRO A 66 20.21 -5.87 -12.14
C PRO A 66 20.42 -7.13 -11.29
N GLU A 67 21.66 -7.59 -11.11
CA GLU A 67 21.96 -8.79 -10.33
C GLU A 67 21.69 -8.62 -8.82
N LYS A 68 21.97 -7.42 -8.28
CA LYS A 68 21.70 -7.08 -6.88
C LYS A 68 20.19 -6.98 -6.65
N ALA A 69 19.49 -6.26 -7.54
CA ALA A 69 18.03 -6.14 -7.51
C ALA A 69 17.34 -7.51 -7.63
N LYS A 70 17.84 -8.39 -8.50
CA LYS A 70 17.29 -9.74 -8.68
C LYS A 70 17.38 -10.59 -7.40
N ARG A 71 18.51 -10.52 -6.68
CA ARG A 71 18.69 -11.20 -5.39
C ARG A 71 17.77 -10.62 -4.32
N ASP A 72 17.67 -9.30 -4.26
CA ASP A 72 16.75 -8.63 -3.33
C ASP A 72 15.29 -9.02 -3.63
N PHE A 73 14.86 -9.01 -4.89
CA PHE A 73 13.48 -9.33 -5.28
C PHE A 73 13.10 -10.77 -4.96
N LEU A 74 14.05 -11.71 -5.07
CA LEU A 74 13.84 -13.08 -4.64
C LEU A 74 13.52 -13.16 -3.14
N LEU A 75 14.27 -12.45 -2.30
CA LEU A 75 14.04 -12.41 -0.86
C LEU A 75 12.75 -11.64 -0.51
N ILE A 76 12.47 -10.51 -1.18
CA ILE A 76 11.24 -9.73 -1.01
C ILE A 76 10.01 -10.59 -1.34
N GLY A 77 10.03 -11.28 -2.47
CA GLY A 77 8.96 -12.19 -2.89
C GLY A 77 8.84 -13.40 -1.97
N ALA A 78 9.96 -13.98 -1.51
CA ALA A 78 9.96 -15.08 -0.54
C ALA A 78 9.35 -14.67 0.81
N ALA A 79 9.53 -13.41 1.21
CA ALA A 79 8.90 -12.87 2.41
C ALA A 79 7.38 -12.65 2.25
N GLY A 80 6.86 -12.61 1.02
CA GLY A 80 5.44 -12.37 0.73
C GLY A 80 5.09 -10.90 0.50
N PHE A 81 6.08 -10.03 0.31
CA PHE A 81 5.84 -8.65 -0.14
C PHE A 81 5.51 -8.62 -1.64
N ASN A 82 4.67 -7.67 -2.04
CA ASN A 82 4.18 -7.54 -3.41
C ASN A 82 4.37 -6.15 -4.01
N THR A 83 4.87 -5.19 -3.22
CA THR A 83 5.03 -3.78 -3.61
C THR A 83 6.39 -3.24 -3.20
N LEU A 84 7.03 -2.50 -4.10
CA LEU A 84 8.23 -1.71 -3.86
C LEU A 84 7.87 -0.24 -3.93
N ARG A 85 8.19 0.54 -2.90
CA ARG A 85 8.17 2.01 -2.99
C ARG A 85 9.58 2.53 -3.26
N ILE A 86 9.74 3.33 -4.30
CA ILE A 86 11.04 3.89 -4.73
C ILE A 86 10.94 5.41 -4.89
N TYR A 87 12.08 6.12 -4.85
CA TYR A 87 12.12 7.59 -4.80
C TYR A 87 12.68 8.26 -6.06
N HIS A 88 12.97 7.45 -7.09
CA HIS A 88 13.41 7.90 -8.40
C HIS A 88 12.67 7.12 -9.48
N PRO A 89 12.34 7.74 -10.63
CA PRO A 89 11.78 7.02 -11.77
C PRO A 89 12.72 5.89 -12.22
N PRO A 90 12.24 4.64 -12.27
CA PRO A 90 13.07 3.50 -12.61
C PRO A 90 13.22 3.37 -14.13
N GLY A 91 14.30 2.73 -14.56
CA GLY A 91 14.50 2.29 -15.93
C GLY A 91 13.66 1.06 -16.26
N LYS A 92 13.49 0.80 -17.56
CA LYS A 92 12.70 -0.35 -18.05
C LYS A 92 13.20 -1.68 -17.49
N TRP A 93 14.52 -1.84 -17.35
CA TRP A 93 15.14 -3.06 -16.82
C TRP A 93 14.62 -3.43 -15.41
N PHE A 94 14.42 -2.42 -14.55
CA PHE A 94 13.96 -2.62 -13.18
C PHE A 94 12.49 -2.99 -13.16
N LEU A 95 11.68 -2.34 -14.00
CA LEU A 95 10.26 -2.64 -14.15
C LEU A 95 10.02 -4.04 -14.75
N ASP A 96 10.79 -4.42 -15.77
CA ASP A 96 10.75 -5.77 -16.36
C ASP A 96 11.09 -6.83 -15.30
N LEU A 97 12.14 -6.59 -14.51
CA LEU A 97 12.56 -7.47 -13.42
C LEU A 97 11.48 -7.54 -12.32
N ALA A 98 10.88 -6.42 -11.92
CA ALA A 98 9.80 -6.43 -10.94
C ALA A 98 8.60 -7.24 -11.44
N ALA A 99 8.23 -7.10 -12.71
CA ALA A 99 7.18 -7.90 -13.33
C ALA A 99 7.51 -9.41 -13.36
N GLU A 100 8.76 -9.79 -13.63
CA GLU A 100 9.22 -11.19 -13.59
C GLU A 100 8.94 -11.83 -12.22
N PHE A 101 9.21 -11.08 -11.15
CA PHE A 101 8.99 -11.49 -9.76
C PHE A 101 7.56 -11.21 -9.25
N GLY A 102 6.67 -10.68 -10.10
CA GLY A 102 5.29 -10.34 -9.74
C GLY A 102 5.18 -9.21 -8.71
N LEU A 103 6.23 -8.39 -8.56
CA LEU A 103 6.25 -7.20 -7.73
C LEU A 103 5.67 -6.01 -8.49
N ARG A 104 5.01 -5.12 -7.75
CA ARG A 104 4.56 -3.83 -8.26
C ARG A 104 5.42 -2.69 -7.72
N VAL A 105 5.52 -1.61 -8.47
CA VAL A 105 6.39 -0.47 -8.18
C VAL A 105 5.53 0.77 -8.01
N MET A 106 5.68 1.38 -6.84
CA MET A 106 5.10 2.67 -6.47
C MET A 106 6.19 3.72 -6.50
N VAL A 107 6.10 4.69 -7.41
CA VAL A 107 7.16 5.68 -7.64
C VAL A 107 6.83 6.98 -6.92
N THR A 108 7.61 7.36 -5.91
CA THR A 108 7.59 8.72 -5.37
C THR A 108 8.38 9.63 -6.30
N VAL A 109 7.71 10.62 -6.88
CA VAL A 109 8.35 11.57 -7.81
C VAL A 109 9.11 12.64 -7.00
N PRO A 110 10.43 12.77 -7.15
CA PRO A 110 11.21 13.75 -6.39
C PRO A 110 10.98 15.17 -6.91
N TRP A 111 10.93 16.13 -5.98
CA TRP A 111 10.89 17.57 -6.27
C TRP A 111 12.22 18.21 -5.87
N GLN A 112 12.97 18.74 -6.83
CA GLN A 112 14.28 19.33 -6.55
C GLN A 112 14.22 20.66 -5.78
N ARG A 113 13.11 21.42 -5.90
CA ARG A 113 12.93 22.75 -5.28
C ARG A 113 11.58 22.85 -4.56
N ARG A 114 11.59 22.65 -3.25
CA ARG A 114 10.40 22.70 -2.38
C ARG A 114 10.11 24.08 -1.77
N VAL A 115 11.04 25.03 -1.83
CA VAL A 115 10.84 26.37 -1.23
C VAL A 115 10.04 27.26 -2.19
N LEU A 116 8.95 27.82 -1.67
CA LEU A 116 8.07 28.76 -2.38
C LEU A 116 7.61 28.32 -3.80
N PHE A 117 7.37 27.01 -3.98
CA PHE A 117 7.12 26.43 -5.29
C PHE A 117 5.86 26.90 -6.02
N LEU A 118 4.83 27.43 -5.33
CA LEU A 118 3.59 27.86 -6.00
C LEU A 118 3.68 29.26 -6.64
N ASP A 119 4.55 30.12 -6.13
CA ASP A 119 4.69 31.49 -6.63
C ASP A 119 5.64 31.56 -7.83
N ASP A 120 6.59 30.63 -7.94
CA ASP A 120 7.52 30.55 -9.07
C ASP A 120 6.93 29.72 -10.24
N ARG A 121 6.76 30.36 -11.40
CA ARG A 121 6.22 29.73 -12.61
C ARG A 121 7.19 28.71 -13.22
N ALA A 122 8.50 28.93 -13.11
CA ALA A 122 9.52 28.01 -13.58
C ALA A 122 9.55 26.75 -12.70
N VAL A 123 9.51 26.90 -11.37
CA VAL A 123 9.47 25.76 -10.43
C VAL A 123 8.21 24.93 -10.64
N ARG A 124 7.02 25.54 -10.79
CA ARG A 124 5.79 24.79 -11.11
C ARG A 124 5.91 24.02 -12.43
N LYS A 125 6.51 24.61 -13.46
CA LYS A 125 6.73 23.96 -14.75
C LYS A 125 7.70 22.79 -14.61
N GLU A 126 8.73 22.94 -13.80
CA GLU A 126 9.71 21.89 -13.50
C GLU A 126 9.06 20.70 -12.77
N ILE A 127 8.32 20.94 -11.68
CA ILE A 127 7.61 19.91 -10.92
C ILE A 127 6.63 19.16 -11.83
N ARG A 128 5.79 19.89 -12.56
CA ARG A 128 4.84 19.30 -13.53
C ARG A 128 5.55 18.48 -14.61
N GLY A 129 6.69 18.97 -15.09
CA GLY A 129 7.54 18.25 -16.03
C GLY A 129 8.13 16.97 -15.45
N SER A 130 8.54 16.98 -14.18
CA SER A 130 9.07 15.81 -13.46
C SER A 130 8.00 14.72 -13.35
N VAL A 131 6.82 15.07 -12.84
CA VAL A 131 5.67 14.14 -12.71
C VAL A 131 5.27 13.57 -14.07
N ARG A 132 5.13 14.44 -15.10
CA ARG A 132 4.76 13.99 -16.44
C ARG A 132 5.78 13.04 -17.05
N ARG A 133 7.08 13.32 -16.90
CA ARG A 133 8.15 12.44 -17.40
C ARG A 133 8.16 11.09 -16.67
N ALA A 134 8.01 11.09 -15.36
CA ALA A 134 7.97 9.86 -14.55
C ALA A 134 6.74 8.99 -14.88
N ALA A 135 5.57 9.60 -15.05
CA ALA A 135 4.35 8.91 -15.48
C ALA A 135 4.53 8.32 -16.88
N ARG A 136 5.00 9.13 -17.84
CA ARG A 136 5.23 8.70 -19.23
C ARG A 136 6.24 7.56 -19.34
N SER A 137 7.31 7.57 -18.56
CA SER A 137 8.36 6.54 -18.66
C SER A 137 7.89 5.16 -18.17
N GLY A 138 6.93 5.11 -17.25
CA GLY A 138 6.33 3.88 -16.76
C GLY A 138 4.98 3.53 -17.41
N ALA A 139 4.45 4.41 -18.25
CA ALA A 139 3.11 4.27 -18.80
C ALA A 139 2.90 2.92 -19.52
N GLY A 140 1.79 2.25 -19.22
CA GLY A 140 1.46 0.95 -19.79
C GLY A 140 2.22 -0.25 -19.18
N HIS A 141 3.26 -0.02 -18.38
CA HIS A 141 4.11 -1.11 -17.89
C HIS A 141 3.44 -1.87 -16.72
N PRO A 142 3.23 -3.20 -16.79
CA PRO A 142 2.44 -3.94 -15.81
C PRO A 142 3.01 -3.89 -14.37
N ALA A 143 4.32 -3.77 -14.19
CA ALA A 143 4.91 -3.59 -12.86
C ALA A 143 4.53 -2.25 -12.20
N ILE A 144 4.14 -1.20 -12.94
CA ILE A 144 3.74 0.07 -12.31
C ILE A 144 2.43 -0.15 -11.55
N LEU A 145 2.47 0.11 -10.24
CA LEU A 145 1.30 0.28 -9.40
C LEU A 145 0.75 1.69 -9.55
N GLY A 146 1.64 2.67 -9.44
CA GLY A 146 1.25 4.07 -9.41
C GLY A 146 2.36 5.02 -8.99
N TYR A 147 1.95 6.23 -8.65
CA TYR A 147 2.84 7.34 -8.34
C TYR A 147 2.41 8.08 -7.07
N TYR A 148 3.36 8.39 -6.20
CA TYR A 148 3.20 9.49 -5.25
C TYR A 148 3.67 10.78 -5.92
N VAL A 149 2.75 11.74 -6.09
CA VAL A 149 3.04 13.01 -6.77
C VAL A 149 3.84 13.98 -5.89
N ASP A 150 3.80 13.78 -4.56
CA ASP A 150 4.67 14.40 -3.56
C ASP A 150 4.75 13.53 -2.29
N ASN A 151 5.60 13.94 -1.35
CA ASN A 151 5.80 13.37 -0.03
C ASN A 151 5.95 14.49 1.01
N GLU A 152 5.08 14.54 2.01
CA GLU A 152 5.17 15.36 3.23
C GLU A 152 5.42 16.86 2.99
N ILE A 153 4.44 17.56 2.41
CA ILE A 153 4.49 19.02 2.29
C ILE A 153 4.57 19.67 3.69
N PRO A 154 5.61 20.47 3.97
CA PRO A 154 5.78 21.10 5.28
C PRO A 154 4.58 21.95 5.72
N PRO A 155 4.13 21.89 6.99
CA PRO A 155 2.98 22.65 7.49
C PRO A 155 3.12 24.15 7.31
N ASP A 156 4.34 24.68 7.40
CA ASP A 156 4.61 26.11 7.19
C ASP A 156 4.31 26.56 5.77
N LEU A 157 4.60 25.73 4.77
CA LEU A 157 4.24 26.02 3.37
C LEU A 157 2.72 25.95 3.18
N VAL A 158 2.06 24.99 3.81
CA VAL A 158 0.59 24.87 3.77
C VAL A 158 -0.07 26.09 4.40
N ARG A 159 0.42 26.52 5.57
CA ARG A 159 -0.05 27.72 6.26
C ARG A 159 0.19 28.98 5.43
N TRP A 160 1.33 29.07 4.75
CA TRP A 160 1.67 30.20 3.88
C TRP A 160 0.75 30.31 2.67
N TYR A 161 0.52 29.19 1.97
CA TYR A 161 -0.27 29.18 0.74
C TYR A 161 -1.77 29.05 0.95
N GLY A 162 -2.20 28.48 2.07
CA GLY A 162 -3.55 28.03 2.30
C GLY A 162 -3.77 26.62 1.74
N PRO A 163 -4.51 25.75 2.45
CA PRO A 163 -4.67 24.34 2.11
C PRO A 163 -5.30 24.13 0.72
N GLN A 164 -6.29 24.94 0.34
CA GLN A 164 -7.00 24.77 -0.93
C GLN A 164 -6.08 24.98 -2.14
N ARG A 165 -5.10 25.90 -2.05
CA ARG A 165 -4.13 26.14 -3.12
C ARG A 165 -3.16 24.97 -3.26
N VAL A 166 -2.77 24.37 -2.14
CA VAL A 166 -1.88 23.19 -2.11
C VAL A 166 -2.62 21.96 -2.64
N GLU A 167 -3.83 21.70 -2.17
CA GLU A 167 -4.70 20.61 -2.66
C GLU A 167 -4.96 20.74 -4.16
N GLY A 168 -5.36 21.92 -4.63
CA GLY A 168 -5.60 22.15 -6.06
C GLY A 168 -4.35 21.97 -6.92
N PHE A 169 -3.16 22.24 -6.37
CA PHE A 169 -1.90 21.94 -7.07
C PHE A 169 -1.62 20.45 -7.11
N LEU A 170 -1.74 19.74 -5.98
CA LEU A 170 -1.59 18.29 -5.89
C LEU A 170 -2.57 17.56 -6.83
N ASP A 171 -3.84 17.95 -6.82
CA ASP A 171 -4.86 17.45 -7.74
C ASP A 171 -4.46 17.66 -9.20
N SER A 172 -3.84 18.80 -9.51
CA SER A 172 -3.34 19.05 -10.86
C SER A 172 -2.17 18.14 -11.26
N LEU A 173 -1.37 17.67 -10.30
CA LEU A 173 -0.30 16.70 -10.55
C LEU A 173 -0.87 15.28 -10.71
N VAL A 174 -1.89 14.92 -9.93
CA VAL A 174 -2.60 13.65 -10.08
C VAL A 174 -3.22 13.54 -11.47
N ARG A 175 -3.90 14.60 -11.94
CA ARG A 175 -4.43 14.64 -13.32
C ARG A 175 -3.34 14.46 -14.38
N LEU A 176 -2.13 15.00 -14.16
CA LEU A 176 -1.00 14.77 -15.07
C LEU A 176 -0.55 13.31 -15.13
N VAL A 177 -0.61 12.58 -14.00
CA VAL A 177 -0.35 11.13 -14.01
C VAL A 177 -1.42 10.44 -14.84
N LYS A 178 -2.70 10.74 -14.62
CA LYS A 178 -3.84 10.13 -15.33
C LYS A 178 -3.85 10.44 -16.83
N ASP A 179 -3.38 11.63 -17.23
CA ASP A 179 -3.23 12.01 -18.64
C ASP A 179 -2.18 11.14 -19.37
N GLU A 180 -1.14 10.69 -18.68
CA GLU A 180 -0.06 9.89 -19.27
C GLU A 180 -0.28 8.38 -19.10
N ASP A 181 -0.87 7.95 -17.97
CA ASP A 181 -1.29 6.57 -17.69
C ASP A 181 -2.58 6.58 -16.86
N SER A 182 -3.72 6.41 -17.53
CA SER A 182 -5.04 6.45 -16.90
C SER A 182 -5.29 5.29 -15.93
N GLU A 183 -4.54 4.19 -16.06
CA GLU A 183 -4.69 2.99 -15.23
C GLU A 183 -3.72 2.96 -14.04
N ALA A 184 -2.70 3.81 -14.02
CA ALA A 184 -1.79 3.94 -12.89
C ALA A 184 -2.50 4.60 -11.69
N LEU A 185 -2.28 4.08 -10.48
CA LEU A 185 -2.73 4.76 -9.27
C LEU A 185 -1.92 6.06 -9.06
N ALA A 186 -2.53 7.05 -8.42
CA ALA A 186 -1.93 8.33 -8.13
C ALA A 186 -2.39 8.81 -6.75
N ALA A 187 -1.43 9.10 -5.88
CA ALA A 187 -1.69 9.58 -4.53
C ALA A 187 -0.65 10.61 -4.09
N TYR A 188 -0.86 11.15 -2.90
CA TYR A 188 0.08 12.01 -2.20
C TYR A 188 0.44 11.32 -0.88
N ALA A 189 1.73 11.18 -0.57
CA ALA A 189 2.18 10.64 0.70
C ALA A 189 2.15 11.75 1.75
N ASN A 190 1.06 11.81 2.51
CA ASN A 190 0.86 12.80 3.56
C ASN A 190 1.45 12.32 4.89
N PHE A 191 1.29 13.11 5.96
CA PHE A 191 1.77 12.80 7.31
C PHE A 191 0.96 13.60 8.36
N PRO A 192 1.02 13.22 9.66
CA PRO A 192 0.10 13.74 10.67
C PRO A 192 0.02 15.28 10.80
N PRO A 193 1.13 16.05 10.73
CA PRO A 193 1.11 17.51 10.81
C PRO A 193 0.27 18.22 9.73
N THR A 194 0.07 17.59 8.57
CA THR A 194 -0.77 18.12 7.48
C THR A 194 -1.92 17.18 7.13
N GLU A 195 -2.43 16.42 8.10
CA GLU A 195 -3.48 15.43 7.88
C GLU A 195 -4.80 15.99 7.30
N TYR A 196 -5.01 17.29 7.47
CA TYR A 196 -6.15 18.01 6.93
C TYR A 196 -6.02 18.32 5.43
N LEU A 197 -4.85 18.09 4.82
CA LEU A 197 -4.68 18.17 3.37
C LEU A 197 -5.20 16.90 2.71
N ILE A 198 -6.34 17.03 2.03
CA ILE A 198 -7.02 15.90 1.40
C ILE A 198 -7.32 16.28 -0.05
N PRO A 199 -6.32 16.14 -0.95
CA PRO A 199 -6.57 16.29 -2.38
C PRO A 199 -7.70 15.36 -2.84
N ARG A 200 -8.51 15.82 -3.79
CA ARG A 200 -9.75 15.15 -4.18
C ARG A 200 -9.55 14.14 -5.30
N GLU A 201 -8.54 14.35 -6.14
CA GLU A 201 -8.29 13.53 -7.33
C GLU A 201 -7.47 12.27 -7.04
N THR A 202 -6.97 12.09 -5.80
CA THR A 202 -6.16 10.92 -5.45
C THR A 202 -6.99 9.64 -5.40
N ASP A 203 -6.44 8.57 -5.97
CA ASP A 203 -7.08 7.26 -6.01
C ASP A 203 -7.22 6.63 -4.61
N PHE A 204 -6.30 6.96 -3.70
CA PHE A 204 -6.28 6.50 -2.33
C PHE A 204 -5.62 7.54 -1.41
N LEU A 205 -5.89 7.46 -0.10
CA LEU A 205 -5.18 8.29 0.89
C LEU A 205 -3.96 7.55 1.40
N SER A 206 -2.86 8.30 1.56
CA SER A 206 -1.65 7.76 2.13
C SER A 206 -1.03 8.64 3.20
N TYR A 207 -0.53 8.00 4.25
CA TYR A 207 0.13 8.65 5.37
C TYR A 207 1.40 7.91 5.77
N ASN A 208 2.50 8.64 5.92
CA ASN A 208 3.67 8.19 6.65
C ASN A 208 3.40 8.43 8.15
N VAL A 209 3.36 7.36 8.95
CA VAL A 209 2.97 7.42 10.36
C VAL A 209 4.00 6.64 11.16
N TYR A 210 4.52 7.20 12.25
CA TYR A 210 5.53 6.57 13.10
C TYR A 210 5.08 6.55 14.56
N LEU A 211 3.97 5.84 14.84
CA LEU A 211 3.43 5.68 16.19
C LEU A 211 3.83 4.32 16.77
N HIS A 212 4.71 4.31 17.79
CA HIS A 212 5.27 3.08 18.36
C HIS A 212 4.36 2.40 19.40
N ARG A 213 3.19 2.97 19.69
CA ARG A 213 2.22 2.47 20.69
C ARG A 213 0.95 2.02 19.99
N GLY A 214 0.60 0.75 20.14
CA GLY A 214 -0.58 0.16 19.49
C GLY A 214 -1.91 0.88 19.76
N PRO A 215 -2.23 1.32 20.99
CA PRO A 215 -3.45 2.10 21.23
C PRO A 215 -3.48 3.43 20.46
N ASP A 216 -2.34 4.12 20.37
CA ASP A 216 -2.23 5.42 19.69
C ASP A 216 -2.37 5.21 18.17
N LEU A 217 -1.71 4.17 17.62
CA LEU A 217 -1.87 3.78 16.22
C LEU A 217 -3.33 3.45 15.92
N ARG A 218 -3.99 2.57 16.68
CA ARG A 218 -5.40 2.21 16.46
C ARG A 218 -6.34 3.42 16.47
N ALA A 219 -6.19 4.30 17.46
CA ALA A 219 -7.01 5.50 17.56
C ALA A 219 -6.82 6.39 16.33
N TYR A 220 -5.56 6.51 15.87
CA TYR A 220 -5.24 7.30 14.68
C TYR A 220 -5.76 6.66 13.39
N LEU A 221 -5.66 5.33 13.23
CA LEU A 221 -6.23 4.63 12.08
C LEU A 221 -7.74 4.81 11.96
N SER A 222 -8.48 4.79 13.07
CA SER A 222 -9.91 5.09 13.08
C SER A 222 -10.20 6.52 12.60
N ARG A 223 -9.37 7.49 12.97
CA ARG A 223 -9.47 8.87 12.45
C ARG A 223 -9.20 8.91 10.95
N LEU A 224 -8.11 8.28 10.49
CA LEU A 224 -7.76 8.26 9.07
C LEU A 224 -8.80 7.54 8.22
N GLN A 225 -9.46 6.50 8.73
CA GLN A 225 -10.57 5.81 8.05
C GLN A 225 -11.78 6.73 7.81
N ASN A 226 -12.05 7.65 8.74
CA ASN A 226 -13.08 8.68 8.54
C ASN A 226 -12.66 9.69 7.47
N LEU A 227 -11.39 10.11 7.45
CA LEU A 227 -10.86 11.04 6.44
C LEU A 227 -10.79 10.41 5.04
N ALA A 228 -10.54 9.10 4.97
CA ALA A 228 -10.48 8.38 3.72
C ALA A 228 -11.85 8.25 3.04
N GLU A 229 -12.95 8.34 3.81
CA GLU A 229 -14.31 8.11 3.33
C GLU A 229 -14.36 6.78 2.56
N ASP A 230 -14.79 6.78 1.31
CA ASP A 230 -14.88 5.57 0.47
C ASP A 230 -13.57 5.18 -0.21
N ARG A 231 -12.51 5.98 -0.08
CA ARG A 231 -11.21 5.71 -0.71
C ARG A 231 -10.40 4.69 0.08
N PRO A 232 -9.53 3.91 -0.58
CA PRO A 232 -8.56 3.08 0.11
C PRO A 232 -7.63 3.93 0.98
N LEU A 233 -7.23 3.38 2.13
CA LEU A 233 -6.27 3.97 3.04
C LEU A 233 -5.02 3.10 3.12
N VAL A 234 -3.85 3.70 2.92
CA VAL A 234 -2.56 3.00 2.87
C VAL A 234 -1.53 3.74 3.72
N LEU A 235 -0.81 3.04 4.59
CA LEU A 235 0.34 3.67 5.25
C LEU A 235 1.57 3.63 4.33
N GLY A 236 2.05 4.82 3.99
CA GLY A 236 3.09 5.03 2.97
C GLY A 236 4.48 4.65 3.45
N GLU A 237 4.76 4.82 4.74
CA GLU A 237 5.99 4.46 5.44
C GLU A 237 5.67 4.22 6.93
N PHE A 238 6.30 3.21 7.51
CA PHE A 238 6.39 2.94 8.94
C PHE A 238 7.64 2.10 9.19
N GLY A 239 8.37 2.35 10.28
CA GLY A 239 9.57 1.58 10.59
C GLY A 239 10.12 1.87 11.98
N MET A 240 11.13 1.10 12.38
CA MET A 240 11.95 1.39 13.56
C MET A 240 13.40 1.00 13.30
N ASP A 241 14.34 1.86 13.73
CA ASP A 241 15.77 1.60 13.57
C ASP A 241 16.32 0.67 14.64
N THR A 242 17.27 -0.18 14.25
CA THR A 242 17.94 -1.11 15.16
C THR A 242 19.26 -0.58 15.71
N ILE A 243 19.53 0.73 15.59
CA ILE A 243 20.68 1.37 16.26
C ILE A 243 20.27 1.79 17.67
N ARG A 244 19.06 2.34 17.81
CA ARG A 244 18.48 2.79 19.09
C ARG A 244 17.63 1.72 19.77
N HIS A 245 17.20 0.72 19.02
CA HIS A 245 16.37 -0.38 19.51
C HIS A 245 16.98 -1.73 19.12
N SER A 246 16.63 -2.78 19.87
CA SER A 246 16.98 -4.16 19.52
C SER A 246 16.18 -4.65 18.32
N GLU A 247 16.68 -5.71 17.64
CA GLU A 247 15.92 -6.37 16.58
C GLU A 247 14.63 -7.04 17.07
N GLU A 248 14.60 -7.45 18.35
CA GLU A 248 13.40 -8.01 18.95
C GLU A 248 12.32 -6.94 19.11
N GLU A 249 12.68 -5.75 19.60
CA GLU A 249 11.77 -4.61 19.65
C GLU A 249 11.29 -4.24 18.24
N GLN A 250 12.19 -4.24 17.24
CA GLN A 250 11.82 -4.00 15.83
C GLN A 250 10.79 -5.02 15.34
N ALA A 251 11.08 -6.31 15.51
CA ALA A 251 10.19 -7.39 15.07
C ALA A 251 8.81 -7.30 15.75
N ASN A 252 8.78 -7.03 17.05
CA ASN A 252 7.54 -6.90 17.83
C ASN A 252 6.72 -5.69 17.37
N LEU A 253 7.36 -4.54 17.16
CA LEU A 253 6.66 -3.34 16.75
C LEU A 253 6.13 -3.44 15.33
N LEU A 254 6.92 -3.94 14.36
CA LEU A 254 6.44 -4.10 12.99
C LEU A 254 5.29 -5.12 12.93
N SER A 255 5.34 -6.20 13.73
CA SER A 255 4.25 -7.18 13.83
C SER A 255 2.97 -6.58 14.39
N LEU A 256 3.09 -5.78 15.45
CA LEU A 256 1.97 -5.03 16.02
C LEU A 256 1.37 -4.11 14.95
N HIS A 257 2.19 -3.32 14.28
CA HIS A 257 1.75 -2.42 13.21
C HIS A 257 1.02 -3.15 12.11
N TRP A 258 1.60 -4.24 11.59
CA TRP A 258 1.03 -5.05 10.53
C TRP A 258 -0.37 -5.56 10.91
N GLY A 259 -0.51 -6.11 12.12
CA GLY A 259 -1.80 -6.55 12.63
C GLY A 259 -2.82 -5.41 12.78
N GLU A 260 -2.41 -4.24 13.28
CA GLU A 260 -3.33 -3.10 13.46
C GLU A 260 -3.77 -2.47 12.14
N VAL A 261 -2.89 -2.41 11.13
CA VAL A 261 -3.24 -1.94 9.77
C VAL A 261 -4.39 -2.78 9.20
N PHE A 262 -4.26 -4.11 9.21
CA PHE A 262 -5.27 -4.98 8.62
C PHE A 262 -6.53 -5.11 9.48
N ARG A 263 -6.42 -5.14 10.81
CA ARG A 263 -7.60 -5.03 11.70
C ARG A 263 -8.34 -3.71 11.53
N GLY A 264 -7.61 -2.63 11.26
CA GLY A 264 -8.16 -1.31 10.96
C GLY A 264 -8.82 -1.20 9.59
N GLY A 265 -8.80 -2.26 8.77
CA GLY A 265 -9.44 -2.28 7.45
C GLY A 265 -8.72 -1.46 6.38
N LEU A 266 -7.41 -1.24 6.52
CA LEU A 266 -6.63 -0.53 5.53
C LEU A 266 -6.40 -1.39 4.27
N ALA A 267 -6.16 -0.72 3.14
CA ALA A 267 -5.80 -1.36 1.89
C ALA A 267 -4.33 -1.79 1.81
N GLY A 268 -3.52 -1.41 2.80
CA GLY A 268 -2.16 -1.92 2.95
C GLY A 268 -1.22 -1.00 3.72
N THR A 269 0.04 -1.39 3.77
CA THR A 269 1.14 -0.64 4.38
C THR A 269 2.45 -0.91 3.65
N ILE A 270 3.36 0.05 3.70
CA ILE A 270 4.72 -0.06 3.18
C ILE A 270 5.68 0.14 4.36
N LEU A 271 6.59 -0.81 4.57
CA LEU A 271 7.59 -0.75 5.63
C LEU A 271 8.83 0.01 5.15
N PHE A 272 9.29 0.95 5.96
CA PHE A 272 10.59 1.59 5.83
C PHE A 272 11.58 0.82 6.71
N SER A 273 12.53 0.05 6.17
CA SER A 273 12.88 -0.13 4.75
C SER A 273 13.23 -1.59 4.41
N TRP A 274 13.47 -1.91 3.13
CA TRP A 274 13.97 -3.24 2.76
C TRP A 274 15.30 -3.57 3.44
N THR A 275 16.29 -2.68 3.30
CA THR A 275 17.67 -2.88 3.78
C THR A 275 18.15 -1.67 4.58
N ASP A 276 19.14 -1.89 5.45
CA ASP A 276 19.89 -0.84 6.17
C ASP A 276 20.75 0.03 5.24
N GLU A 277 20.92 -0.36 3.97
CA GLU A 277 21.58 0.50 2.98
C GLU A 277 20.61 1.61 2.55
N TRP A 278 21.03 2.86 2.76
CA TRP A 278 20.27 4.03 2.34
C TRP A 278 21.20 5.16 1.91
N PHE A 279 20.85 5.81 0.81
CA PHE A 279 21.59 6.92 0.22
C PHE A 279 20.62 8.09 -0.03
N THR A 280 21.00 9.29 0.41
CA THR A 280 20.24 10.51 0.15
C THR A 280 21.18 11.71 0.13
N ASP A 281 20.85 12.74 -0.65
CA ASP A 281 21.59 14.00 -0.69
C ASP A 281 23.11 13.86 -0.91
N GLY A 282 23.52 12.83 -1.66
CA GLY A 282 24.92 12.59 -1.99
C GLY A 282 25.72 11.81 -0.94
N VAL A 283 25.10 11.43 0.18
CA VAL A 283 25.75 10.75 1.30
C VAL A 283 25.07 9.42 1.65
N ASP A 284 25.86 8.47 2.14
CA ASP A 284 25.31 7.27 2.76
C ASP A 284 24.79 7.65 4.15
N VAL A 285 23.60 7.17 4.49
CA VAL A 285 23.06 7.32 5.83
C VAL A 285 23.64 6.22 6.71
N GLU A 286 24.43 6.61 7.70
CA GLU A 286 25.14 5.70 8.60
C GLU A 286 24.51 5.61 10.00
N ASP A 287 23.68 6.58 10.37
CA ASP A 287 23.08 6.69 11.70
C ASP A 287 21.67 6.06 11.80
N TRP A 288 21.25 5.32 10.77
CA TRP A 288 19.96 4.60 10.67
C TRP A 288 20.14 3.12 10.30
N ALA A 289 19.27 2.25 10.82
CA ALA A 289 19.21 0.82 10.49
C ALA A 289 17.76 0.28 10.52
N PHE A 290 16.92 0.79 9.63
CA PHE A 290 15.49 0.44 9.53
C PHE A 290 15.20 -0.84 8.75
N GLY A 291 16.21 -1.41 8.07
CA GLY A 291 16.04 -2.51 7.14
C GLY A 291 15.43 -3.75 7.78
N LEU A 292 14.62 -4.48 7.03
CA LEU A 292 14.26 -5.87 7.33
C LEU A 292 15.46 -6.81 7.13
N VAL A 293 16.39 -6.43 6.25
CA VAL A 293 17.68 -7.07 6.07
C VAL A 293 18.82 -6.07 6.35
N ARG A 294 19.98 -6.59 6.74
CA ARG A 294 21.19 -5.78 6.92
C ARG A 294 21.74 -5.28 5.59
N LYS A 295 22.79 -4.44 5.62
CA LYS A 295 23.51 -3.97 4.41
C LYS A 295 24.04 -5.13 3.56
N ASP A 296 24.41 -6.25 4.17
CA ASP A 296 24.88 -7.48 3.49
C ASP A 296 23.75 -8.45 3.11
N ARG A 297 22.48 -8.04 3.27
CA ARG A 297 21.24 -8.80 2.99
C ARG A 297 21.00 -9.98 3.92
N GLN A 298 21.72 -10.07 5.04
CA GLN A 298 21.35 -11.00 6.10
C GLN A 298 20.01 -10.60 6.72
N PRO A 299 19.01 -11.51 6.79
CA PRO A 299 17.71 -11.20 7.37
C PRO A 299 17.79 -10.86 8.86
N LYS A 300 17.10 -9.79 9.28
CA LYS A 300 16.87 -9.50 10.70
C LYS A 300 15.69 -10.30 11.25
N LEU A 301 15.47 -10.26 12.56
CA LEU A 301 14.29 -10.89 13.19
C LEU A 301 12.97 -10.38 12.58
N ALA A 302 12.90 -9.08 12.26
CA ALA A 302 11.73 -8.46 11.68
C ALA A 302 11.32 -9.06 10.32
N TYR A 303 12.28 -9.44 9.47
CA TYR A 303 12.00 -10.11 8.20
C TYR A 303 11.15 -11.37 8.40
N ARG A 304 11.58 -12.23 9.35
CA ARG A 304 10.88 -13.50 9.63
C ARG A 304 9.53 -13.27 10.29
N ALA A 305 9.47 -12.31 11.22
CA ALA A 305 8.25 -11.97 11.92
C ALA A 305 7.16 -11.48 10.96
N ILE A 306 7.49 -10.62 9.99
CA ILE A 306 6.52 -10.13 9.01
C ILE A 306 6.19 -11.17 7.94
N SER A 307 7.18 -11.96 7.50
CA SER A 307 6.95 -12.97 6.47
C SER A 307 5.87 -14.00 6.84
N SER A 308 5.75 -14.37 8.11
CA SER A 308 4.67 -15.27 8.58
C SER A 308 3.29 -14.61 8.60
N GLN A 309 3.23 -13.27 8.53
CA GLN A 309 2.00 -12.47 8.61
C GLN A 309 1.53 -11.90 7.27
N THR A 310 2.34 -11.96 6.22
CA THR A 310 1.95 -11.50 4.86
C THR A 310 0.74 -12.25 4.33
N LEU A 311 -0.23 -11.54 3.74
CA LEU A 311 -1.44 -12.13 3.19
C LEU A 311 -1.20 -12.77 1.81
N SER A 312 -1.96 -13.82 1.54
CA SER A 312 -2.18 -14.40 0.21
C SER A 312 -3.59 -14.05 -0.28
N PRO A 313 -3.89 -14.12 -1.60
CA PRO A 313 -5.21 -13.77 -2.15
C PRO A 313 -6.40 -14.54 -1.55
N HIS A 314 -6.15 -15.72 -1.00
CA HIS A 314 -7.18 -16.57 -0.38
C HIS A 314 -7.25 -16.45 1.15
N ASP A 315 -6.39 -15.62 1.74
CA ASP A 315 -6.42 -15.40 3.19
C ASP A 315 -7.64 -14.57 3.57
N SER A 316 -8.39 -15.07 4.55
CA SER A 316 -9.43 -14.33 5.23
C SER A 316 -8.82 -13.39 6.27
N LEU A 317 -9.12 -12.09 6.16
CA LEU A 317 -8.62 -11.09 7.11
C LEU A 317 -9.03 -11.40 8.55
N ILE A 318 -10.25 -11.89 8.77
CA ILE A 318 -10.74 -12.17 10.12
C ILE A 318 -10.05 -13.39 10.75
N ASP A 319 -9.62 -14.36 9.93
CA ASP A 319 -8.91 -15.53 10.42
C ASP A 319 -7.45 -15.20 10.73
N LYS A 320 -6.82 -14.38 9.87
CA LYS A 320 -5.42 -13.96 10.03
C LYS A 320 -5.22 -12.89 11.08
N PHE A 321 -6.16 -11.96 11.17
CA PHE A 321 -6.15 -10.81 12.06
C PHE A 321 -7.48 -10.71 12.80
N PRO A 322 -7.75 -11.62 13.75
CA PRO A 322 -9.02 -11.67 14.45
C PRO A 322 -9.28 -10.37 15.21
N LEU A 323 -10.54 -9.95 15.18
CA LEU A 323 -11.06 -8.87 16.00
C LEU A 323 -11.25 -9.37 17.44
N SER A 324 -11.12 -8.47 18.41
CA SER A 324 -11.37 -8.80 19.83
C SER A 324 -12.84 -9.14 20.10
N ARG A 325 -13.76 -8.61 19.28
CA ARG A 325 -15.19 -8.89 19.32
C ARG A 325 -15.78 -8.76 17.92
N THR A 326 -16.70 -9.64 17.59
CA THR A 326 -17.51 -9.59 16.36
C THR A 326 -18.98 -9.38 16.74
N PRO A 327 -19.44 -8.13 16.99
CA PRO A 327 -20.85 -7.88 17.26
C PRO A 327 -21.73 -8.24 16.06
N LYS A 328 -23.01 -8.60 16.28
CA LYS A 328 -23.95 -8.75 15.19
C LYS A 328 -24.08 -7.45 14.39
N VAL A 329 -23.96 -7.54 13.07
CA VAL A 329 -24.12 -6.42 12.13
C VAL A 329 -25.35 -6.64 11.26
N SER A 330 -26.20 -5.62 11.13
CA SER A 330 -27.30 -5.64 10.16
C SER A 330 -26.93 -4.76 8.97
N VAL A 331 -26.89 -5.34 7.77
CA VAL A 331 -26.73 -4.60 6.52
C VAL A 331 -28.11 -4.33 5.95
N VAL A 332 -28.54 -3.06 6.00
CA VAL A 332 -29.84 -2.63 5.48
C VAL A 332 -29.66 -2.06 4.07
N VAL A 333 -30.23 -2.75 3.09
CA VAL A 333 -30.26 -2.34 1.68
C VAL A 333 -31.60 -1.69 1.41
N CYS A 334 -31.62 -0.36 1.27
CA CYS A 334 -32.82 0.36 0.85
C CYS A 334 -32.88 0.41 -0.67
N SER A 335 -33.99 -0.01 -1.27
CA SER A 335 -34.15 -0.09 -2.72
C SER A 335 -35.48 0.49 -3.19
N TYR A 336 -35.44 1.20 -4.32
CA TYR A 336 -36.61 1.61 -5.09
C TYR A 336 -36.25 1.57 -6.57
N ASN A 337 -36.89 0.69 -7.33
CA ASN A 337 -36.54 0.36 -8.71
C ASN A 337 -35.02 0.08 -8.88
N GLY A 338 -34.49 -0.80 -8.03
CA GLY A 338 -33.07 -1.13 -7.93
C GLY A 338 -32.65 -2.35 -8.75
N GLY A 339 -33.49 -2.85 -9.67
CA GLY A 339 -33.27 -4.10 -10.38
C GLY A 339 -31.91 -4.20 -11.07
N ALA A 340 -31.45 -3.08 -11.64
CA ALA A 340 -30.16 -2.99 -12.33
C ALA A 340 -28.92 -3.27 -11.45
N THR A 341 -29.00 -3.08 -10.12
CA THR A 341 -27.84 -3.18 -9.21
C THR A 341 -28.04 -4.17 -8.07
N LEU A 342 -29.29 -4.51 -7.73
CA LEU A 342 -29.60 -5.31 -6.55
C LEU A 342 -28.92 -6.68 -6.56
N ARG A 343 -28.93 -7.40 -7.70
CA ARG A 343 -28.33 -8.73 -7.79
C ARG A 343 -26.85 -8.71 -7.41
N GLY A 344 -26.08 -7.79 -8.02
CA GLY A 344 -24.65 -7.64 -7.74
C GLY A 344 -24.39 -7.25 -6.28
N CYS A 345 -25.24 -6.41 -5.69
CA CYS A 345 -25.17 -6.06 -4.27
C CYS A 345 -25.36 -7.29 -3.37
N LEU A 346 -26.44 -8.06 -3.56
CA LEU A 346 -26.74 -9.23 -2.73
C LEU A 346 -25.71 -10.35 -2.89
N GLU A 347 -25.22 -10.60 -4.11
CA GLU A 347 -24.12 -11.54 -4.36
C GLU A 347 -22.81 -11.11 -3.67
N ALA A 348 -22.52 -9.81 -3.62
CA ALA A 348 -21.34 -9.31 -2.91
C ALA A 348 -21.49 -9.47 -1.39
N LEU A 349 -22.70 -9.23 -0.84
CA LEU A 349 -22.96 -9.41 0.59
C LEU A 349 -22.81 -10.87 1.02
N GLN A 350 -23.24 -11.83 0.22
CA GLN A 350 -23.05 -13.26 0.50
C GLN A 350 -21.58 -13.70 0.57
N LYS A 351 -20.66 -12.91 -0.01
CA LYS A 351 -19.21 -13.17 -0.01
C LYS A 351 -18.48 -12.53 1.17
N LEU A 352 -19.17 -11.82 2.07
CA LEU A 352 -18.56 -11.25 3.26
C LEU A 352 -18.02 -12.35 4.18
N SER A 353 -16.79 -12.19 4.65
CA SER A 353 -16.15 -13.10 5.62
C SER A 353 -16.48 -12.75 7.07
N TYR A 354 -17.37 -11.80 7.32
CA TYR A 354 -17.76 -11.42 8.68
C TYR A 354 -18.71 -12.48 9.27
N PRO A 355 -18.48 -12.96 10.51
CA PRO A 355 -19.14 -14.18 10.98
C PRO A 355 -20.58 -13.98 11.48
N ASP A 356 -20.98 -12.78 11.89
CA ASP A 356 -22.28 -12.53 12.53
C ASP A 356 -22.98 -11.33 11.89
N TYR A 357 -23.57 -11.52 10.70
CA TYR A 357 -24.36 -10.48 10.05
C TYR A 357 -25.67 -10.99 9.47
N GLU A 358 -26.60 -10.07 9.28
CA GLU A 358 -27.83 -10.29 8.53
C GLU A 358 -27.98 -9.23 7.43
N VAL A 359 -28.68 -9.60 6.36
CA VAL A 359 -29.03 -8.67 5.27
C VAL A 359 -30.53 -8.43 5.30
N ILE A 360 -30.93 -7.17 5.33
CA ILE A 360 -32.33 -6.73 5.31
C ILE A 360 -32.52 -5.89 4.05
N LEU A 361 -33.43 -6.30 3.18
CA LEU A 361 -33.84 -5.51 2.01
C LEU A 361 -35.13 -4.78 2.37
N VAL A 362 -35.12 -3.45 2.25
CA VAL A 362 -36.29 -2.59 2.40
C VAL A 362 -36.66 -2.10 1.01
N ASP A 363 -37.78 -2.61 0.47
CA ASP A 363 -38.29 -2.18 -0.84
C ASP A 363 -39.41 -1.15 -0.69
N ASP A 364 -39.16 0.07 -1.16
CA ASP A 364 -40.12 1.19 -1.12
C ASP A 364 -41.16 1.13 -2.26
N GLY A 365 -41.69 -0.07 -2.54
CA GLY A 365 -42.71 -0.29 -3.57
C GLY A 365 -42.19 -0.24 -5.00
N SER A 366 -41.07 -0.91 -5.27
CA SER A 366 -40.50 -1.05 -6.63
C SER A 366 -41.51 -1.65 -7.63
N LYS A 367 -41.40 -1.21 -8.89
CA LYS A 367 -42.24 -1.65 -10.02
C LYS A 367 -41.46 -2.41 -11.09
N ASP A 368 -40.15 -2.52 -10.92
CA ASP A 368 -39.24 -3.26 -11.79
C ASP A 368 -39.01 -4.69 -11.25
N GLU A 369 -37.95 -5.35 -11.72
CA GLU A 369 -37.57 -6.70 -11.32
C GLU A 369 -36.98 -6.82 -9.89
N THR A 370 -36.93 -5.76 -9.07
CA THR A 370 -36.35 -5.76 -7.72
C THR A 370 -36.86 -6.93 -6.86
N GLN A 371 -38.19 -7.10 -6.76
CA GLN A 371 -38.79 -8.19 -5.96
C GLN A 371 -38.49 -9.57 -6.53
N SER A 372 -38.42 -9.70 -7.86
CA SER A 372 -38.03 -10.96 -8.50
C SER A 372 -36.58 -11.32 -8.19
N ILE A 373 -35.68 -10.33 -8.19
CA ILE A 373 -34.27 -10.55 -7.83
C ILE A 373 -34.17 -10.93 -6.35
N ALA A 374 -34.84 -10.22 -5.45
CA ALA A 374 -34.82 -10.49 -4.02
C ALA A 374 -35.24 -11.93 -3.68
N ALA A 375 -36.20 -12.49 -4.42
CA ALA A 375 -36.66 -13.87 -4.23
C ALA A 375 -35.56 -14.93 -4.48
N ASP A 376 -34.53 -14.62 -5.27
CA ASP A 376 -33.39 -15.52 -5.51
C ASP A 376 -32.43 -15.61 -4.30
N PHE A 377 -32.58 -14.75 -3.29
CA PHE A 377 -31.68 -14.65 -2.14
C PHE A 377 -32.42 -14.98 -0.82
N PRO A 378 -32.65 -16.27 -0.51
CA PRO A 378 -33.49 -16.68 0.62
C PRO A 378 -32.93 -16.32 2.01
N LEU A 379 -31.65 -15.96 2.10
CA LEU A 379 -31.01 -15.52 3.34
C LEU A 379 -31.22 -14.02 3.62
N VAL A 380 -31.79 -13.27 2.66
CA VAL A 380 -32.10 -11.85 2.79
C VAL A 380 -33.50 -11.69 3.38
N LYS A 381 -33.61 -10.89 4.44
CA LYS A 381 -34.91 -10.52 5.01
C LYS A 381 -35.51 -9.38 4.19
N ASN A 382 -36.42 -9.72 3.28
CA ASN A 382 -37.18 -8.76 2.48
C ASN A 382 -38.38 -8.27 3.30
N ILE A 383 -38.43 -6.96 3.61
CA ILE A 383 -39.45 -6.33 4.46
C ILE A 383 -40.19 -5.19 3.78
#